data_AF-A0AAU3L1L2-F1
#
_entry.id   AF-A0AAU3L1L2-F1
#
_cell.length_a   1.000
_cell.length_b   1.000
_cell.length_c   1.000
_cell.angle_alpha   90.00
_cell.angle_beta   90.00
_cell.angle_gamma   90.00
#
_symmetry.space_group_name_H-M   'P 1'
#
loop_
_entity.id
_entity.type
_entity.pdbx_description
1 polymer ?
#
loop_
_entity_poly.entity_id
_entity_poly.type
_entity_poly.pdbx_seq_one_letter_code
_entity_poly.pdbx_strand_id
1 'polypeptide(L)'
;MSSPSRAPVQNEPDRLAAQTEHQLTRRGSELRVRVVEFDDRGAAGHALLFGDPEVHSDPLVRIHSRCLYGDALESQDCDCGPELQLAMNRIQSEGVGVLIYLEQEGRGAGLITKAKGLRITQLRRVDTYASYRMLAVEDDSRCYVQAAEFLAALGPGSVRLLTNNPGKAQALRRSGLAVTPVPLTTVPRSARAMAYLEAKRRLGGHRLPSRLAWRVAIWGRRILGTVMVGGALAAPFFAGREVVVASQSVVLMAWMLTHPAAATAWIRSRTAMRRLSGPRTRSRASAGAEQMERATQARLSG
;
A
#
# COMPACT_ATOMS: atom_id res chain seq x y z
N MET A 1 52.67 -21.83 29.23
CA MET A 1 52.25 -22.16 27.85
C MET A 1 50.76 -21.86 27.75
N SER A 2 50.42 -20.71 27.17
CA SER A 2 49.04 -20.23 27.09
C SER A 2 48.30 -20.97 25.98
N SER A 3 47.22 -21.70 26.31
CA SER A 3 46.33 -22.30 25.31
C SER A 3 45.77 -21.21 24.40
N PRO A 4 45.75 -21.39 23.07
CA PRO A 4 45.09 -20.45 22.19
C PRO A 4 43.57 -20.54 22.40
N SER A 5 42.98 -19.41 22.81
CA SER A 5 41.54 -19.20 22.85
C SER A 5 40.94 -19.52 21.48
N ARG A 6 40.18 -20.62 21.42
CA ARG A 6 39.42 -21.01 20.22
C ARG A 6 38.37 -19.94 19.95
N ALA A 7 38.49 -19.23 18.82
CA ALA A 7 37.48 -18.28 18.38
C ALA A 7 36.10 -18.95 18.34
N PRO A 8 35.00 -18.23 18.64
CA PRO A 8 33.66 -18.80 18.63
C PRO A 8 33.36 -19.35 17.22
N VAL A 9 32.94 -20.61 17.17
CA VAL A 9 32.50 -21.26 15.93
C VAL A 9 31.20 -20.59 15.53
N GLN A 10 31.26 -19.71 14.52
CA GLN A 10 30.07 -19.18 13.85
C GLN A 10 29.27 -20.36 13.27
N ASN A 11 27.96 -20.40 13.50
CA ASN A 11 27.09 -21.47 13.01
C ASN A 11 27.14 -21.53 11.47
N GLU A 12 27.00 -22.72 10.88
CA GLU A 12 26.97 -22.91 9.42
C GLU A 12 26.04 -21.95 8.66
N PRO A 13 24.79 -21.68 9.11
CA PRO A 13 23.93 -20.67 8.50
C PRO A 13 24.51 -19.25 8.50
N ASP A 14 25.27 -18.85 9.53
CA ASP A 14 25.94 -17.54 9.57
C ASP A 14 27.07 -17.45 8.52
N ARG A 15 27.76 -18.58 8.29
CA ARG A 15 28.80 -18.68 7.24
C ARG A 15 28.23 -18.65 5.83
N LEU A 16 27.12 -19.35 5.59
CA LEU A 16 26.42 -19.35 4.29
C LEU A 16 25.81 -17.98 4.00
N ALA A 17 25.18 -17.33 4.99
CA ALA A 17 24.65 -15.98 4.84
C ALA A 17 25.76 -14.96 4.48
N ALA A 18 26.94 -15.06 5.10
CA ALA A 18 28.07 -14.18 4.79
C ALA A 18 28.62 -14.35 3.36
N GLN A 19 28.48 -15.53 2.74
CA GLN A 19 28.93 -15.78 1.37
C GLN A 19 27.99 -15.20 0.30
N THR A 20 26.77 -14.84 0.67
CA THR A 20 25.75 -14.32 -0.27
C THR A 20 25.69 -12.80 -0.32
N GLU A 21 26.51 -12.09 0.46
CA GLU A 21 26.47 -10.63 0.48
C GLU A 21 26.97 -10.04 -0.85
N HIS A 22 26.18 -9.14 -1.44
CA HIS A 22 26.53 -8.43 -2.66
C HIS A 22 25.79 -7.10 -2.79
N GLN A 23 26.12 -6.33 -3.83
CA GLN A 23 25.40 -5.12 -4.22
C GLN A 23 24.34 -5.43 -5.28
N LEU A 24 23.11 -4.96 -5.05
CA LEU A 24 22.01 -5.03 -6.01
C LEU A 24 21.64 -3.63 -6.48
N THR A 25 21.87 -3.34 -7.76
CA THR A 25 21.47 -2.07 -8.36
C THR A 25 19.99 -2.09 -8.72
N ARG A 26 19.21 -1.20 -8.08
CA ARG A 26 17.78 -1.06 -8.33
C ARG A 26 17.39 0.41 -8.45
N ARG A 27 16.83 0.78 -9.62
CA ARG A 27 16.35 2.15 -9.91
C ARG A 27 17.40 3.23 -9.64
N GLY A 28 18.66 2.94 -9.97
CA GLY A 28 19.77 3.87 -9.80
C GLY A 28 20.35 3.95 -8.39
N SER A 29 19.90 3.12 -7.44
CA SER A 29 20.54 2.99 -6.13
C SER A 29 21.19 1.61 -5.99
N GLU A 30 22.37 1.56 -5.37
CA GLU A 30 22.98 0.31 -4.93
C GLU A 30 22.45 -0.07 -3.55
N LEU A 31 22.11 -1.35 -3.39
CA LEU A 31 21.59 -1.91 -2.16
C LEU A 31 22.46 -3.08 -1.74
N ARG A 32 23.07 -3.00 -0.54
CA ARG A 32 23.72 -4.15 0.05
C ARG A 32 22.65 -5.17 0.46
N VAL A 33 22.79 -6.39 -0.04
CA VAL A 33 21.83 -7.48 0.20
C VAL A 33 22.55 -8.78 0.54
N ARG A 34 22.01 -9.52 1.50
CA ARG A 34 22.34 -10.93 1.79
C ARG A 34 21.13 -11.81 1.47
N VAL A 35 21.36 -13.02 0.96
CA VAL A 35 20.29 -13.96 0.59
C VAL A 35 20.44 -15.23 1.39
N VAL A 36 19.40 -15.61 2.13
CA VAL A 36 19.40 -16.83 2.95
C VAL A 36 18.26 -17.73 2.49
N GLU A 37 18.57 -18.99 2.22
CA GLU A 37 17.57 -20.02 1.98
C GLU A 37 17.14 -20.66 3.31
N PHE A 38 15.85 -20.99 3.43
CA PHE A 38 15.30 -21.77 4.54
C PHE A 38 14.25 -22.75 4.02
N ASP A 39 14.03 -23.87 4.73
CA ASP A 39 12.97 -24.82 4.39
C ASP A 39 11.57 -24.25 4.70
N ASP A 40 10.67 -24.31 3.73
CA ASP A 40 9.25 -23.99 3.82
C ASP A 40 8.41 -25.24 3.51
N ARG A 41 8.46 -26.23 4.41
CA ARG A 41 7.71 -27.49 4.33
C ARG A 41 8.08 -28.32 3.10
N GLY A 42 9.38 -28.50 2.86
CA GLY A 42 9.91 -29.25 1.71
C GLY A 42 9.99 -28.44 0.41
N ALA A 43 9.70 -27.14 0.46
CA ALA A 43 9.97 -26.18 -0.62
C ALA A 43 10.98 -25.14 -0.12
N ALA A 44 11.77 -24.56 -1.02
CA ALA A 44 12.70 -23.49 -0.66
C ALA A 44 11.96 -22.17 -0.39
N GLY A 45 12.22 -21.53 0.74
CA GLY A 45 11.92 -20.14 1.03
C GLY A 45 13.21 -19.30 0.99
N HIS A 46 13.11 -18.04 0.57
CA HIS A 46 14.27 -17.16 0.48
C HIS A 46 14.04 -15.88 1.29
N ALA A 47 15.02 -15.48 2.09
CA ALA A 47 15.07 -14.21 2.77
C ALA A 47 16.14 -13.32 2.13
N LEU A 48 15.73 -12.16 1.63
CA LEU A 48 16.64 -11.12 1.16
C LEU A 48 16.73 -10.05 2.26
N LEU A 49 17.90 -9.94 2.86
CA LEU A 49 18.22 -9.03 3.96
C LEU A 49 18.91 -7.81 3.37
N PHE A 50 18.28 -6.64 3.44
CA PHE A 50 18.82 -5.37 2.97
C PHE A 50 19.39 -4.60 4.16
N GLY A 51 20.60 -4.07 4.05
CA GLY A 51 21.28 -3.40 5.16
C GLY A 51 21.68 -4.40 6.26
N ASP A 52 21.41 -4.08 7.53
CA ASP A 52 21.64 -4.99 8.68
C ASP A 52 20.34 -5.09 9.52
N PRO A 53 19.33 -5.83 9.05
CA PRO A 53 18.05 -5.95 9.75
C PRO A 53 18.16 -6.64 11.12
N GLU A 54 19.20 -7.44 11.37
CA GLU A 54 19.43 -8.20 12.60
C GLU A 54 19.70 -7.29 13.80
N VAL A 55 20.35 -6.15 13.58
CA VAL A 55 20.68 -5.17 14.63
C VAL A 55 19.74 -3.97 14.62
N HIS A 56 18.77 -3.94 13.70
CA HIS A 56 17.77 -2.89 13.62
C HIS A 56 16.61 -3.18 14.58
N SER A 57 16.14 -2.18 15.32
CA SER A 57 15.11 -2.37 16.36
C SER A 57 13.72 -2.71 15.81
N ASP A 58 13.38 -2.19 14.63
CA ASP A 58 12.07 -2.36 13.98
C ASP A 58 12.16 -2.35 12.44
N PRO A 59 12.83 -3.36 11.83
CA PRO A 59 13.04 -3.40 10.39
C PRO A 59 11.71 -3.54 9.63
N LEU A 60 11.68 -2.99 8.41
CA LEU A 60 10.55 -3.16 7.51
C LEU A 60 10.59 -4.56 6.88
N VAL A 61 9.51 -5.32 7.03
CA VAL A 61 9.43 -6.70 6.55
C VAL A 61 8.30 -6.85 5.54
N ARG A 62 8.58 -7.53 4.42
CA ARG A 62 7.57 -8.01 3.47
C ARG A 62 7.67 -9.51 3.34
N ILE A 63 6.58 -10.22 3.66
CA ILE A 63 6.42 -11.62 3.26
C ILE A 63 5.64 -11.63 1.95
N HIS A 64 6.23 -12.15 0.89
CA HIS A 64 5.66 -12.24 -0.45
C HIS A 64 5.49 -13.71 -0.82
N SER A 65 4.27 -14.09 -1.20
CA SER A 65 4.02 -15.42 -1.77
C SER A 65 4.16 -15.27 -3.28
N ARG A 66 5.01 -16.10 -3.90
CA ARG A 66 5.31 -16.03 -5.32
C ARG A 66 4.04 -15.94 -6.17
N CYS A 67 4.08 -15.07 -7.16
CA CYS A 67 3.07 -14.96 -8.19
C CYS A 67 3.75 -14.72 -9.54
N LEU A 68 4.09 -15.79 -10.27
CA LEU A 68 4.78 -15.71 -11.57
C LEU A 68 4.14 -14.67 -12.50
N TYR A 69 2.81 -14.71 -12.60
CA TYR A 69 2.06 -13.82 -13.48
C TYR A 69 2.18 -12.35 -13.08
N GLY A 70 2.18 -12.03 -11.79
CA GLY A 70 2.28 -10.66 -11.32
C GLY A 70 3.73 -10.17 -11.25
N ASP A 71 4.62 -11.02 -10.77
CA ASP A 71 6.00 -10.68 -10.42
C ASP A 71 6.90 -10.58 -11.67
N ALA A 72 6.72 -11.50 -12.63
CA ALA A 72 7.56 -11.58 -13.84
C ALA A 72 6.82 -11.24 -15.14
N LEU A 73 5.54 -11.62 -15.27
CA LEU A 73 4.77 -11.38 -16.51
C LEU A 73 3.92 -10.09 -16.49
N GLU A 74 4.08 -9.27 -15.45
CA GLU A 74 3.42 -7.97 -15.30
C GLU A 74 1.88 -7.99 -15.43
N SER A 75 1.25 -9.10 -15.04
CA SER A 75 -0.20 -9.27 -15.12
C SER A 75 -0.94 -8.13 -14.43
N GLN A 76 -1.90 -7.56 -15.14
CA GLN A 76 -2.79 -6.50 -14.63
C GLN A 76 -4.02 -7.06 -13.89
N ASP A 77 -4.16 -8.39 -13.82
CA ASP A 77 -5.32 -9.08 -13.24
C ASP A 77 -5.18 -9.36 -11.73
N CYS A 78 -4.02 -9.03 -11.14
CA CYS A 78 -3.79 -9.09 -9.70
C CYS A 78 -2.96 -7.89 -9.23
N ASP A 79 -2.74 -7.80 -7.91
CA ASP A 79 -1.93 -6.76 -7.25
C ASP A 79 -0.50 -7.19 -6.91
N CYS A 80 -0.12 -8.46 -7.15
CA CYS A 80 1.13 -9.03 -6.63
C CYS A 80 2.39 -8.30 -7.10
N GLY A 81 2.54 -8.07 -8.41
CA GLY A 81 3.69 -7.34 -8.96
C GLY A 81 3.78 -5.90 -8.44
N PRO A 82 2.70 -5.10 -8.53
CA PRO A 82 2.64 -3.78 -7.92
C PRO A 82 2.94 -3.77 -6.41
N GLU A 83 2.45 -4.75 -5.64
CA GLU A 83 2.74 -4.88 -4.22
C GLU A 83 4.24 -5.15 -3.97
N LEU A 84 4.84 -6.08 -4.72
CA LEU A 84 6.28 -6.38 -4.62
C LEU A 84 7.13 -5.15 -4.92
N GLN A 85 6.81 -4.43 -6.02
CA GLN A 85 7.51 -3.20 -6.38
C GLN A 85 7.37 -2.11 -5.32
N LEU A 86 6.17 -1.94 -4.75
CA LEU A 86 5.94 -0.95 -3.70
C LEU A 86 6.65 -1.32 -2.40
N ALA A 87 6.66 -2.59 -2.01
CA ALA A 87 7.40 -3.07 -0.86
C ALA A 87 8.90 -2.83 -1.02
N MET A 88 9.46 -3.19 -2.19
CA MET A 88 10.87 -2.96 -2.50
C MET A 88 11.24 -1.47 -2.53
N ASN A 89 10.35 -0.60 -3.01
CA ASN A 89 10.59 0.85 -2.92
C ASN A 89 10.69 1.32 -1.47
N ARG A 90 9.81 0.84 -0.59
CA ARG A 90 9.84 1.24 0.83
C ARG A 90 11.08 0.72 1.54
N ILE A 91 11.44 -0.54 1.32
CA ILE A 91 12.67 -1.13 1.89
C ILE A 91 13.90 -0.35 1.40
N GLN A 92 13.99 -0.07 0.10
CA GLN A 92 15.06 0.74 -0.48
C GLN A 92 15.12 2.15 0.11
N SER A 93 13.98 2.80 0.32
CA SER A 93 13.93 4.14 0.93
C SER A 93 14.37 4.16 2.40
N GLU A 94 14.19 3.07 3.13
CA GLU A 94 14.66 2.95 4.52
C GLU A 94 16.12 2.49 4.62
N GLY A 95 16.68 1.90 3.55
CA GLY A 95 18.04 1.38 3.52
C GLY A 95 18.23 0.06 4.30
N VAL A 96 17.22 -0.36 5.07
CA VAL A 96 17.22 -1.59 5.86
C VAL A 96 15.85 -2.28 5.80
N GLY A 97 15.84 -3.61 5.67
CA GLY A 97 14.61 -4.37 5.69
C GLY A 97 14.77 -5.82 5.22
N VAL A 98 13.68 -6.56 5.24
CA VAL A 98 13.64 -7.98 4.89
C VAL A 98 12.53 -8.24 3.86
N LEU A 99 12.88 -8.90 2.76
CA LEU A 99 11.92 -9.53 1.86
C LEU A 99 11.99 -11.05 2.04
N ILE A 100 10.95 -11.65 2.60
CA ILE A 100 10.74 -13.09 2.58
C ILE A 100 9.96 -13.45 1.33
N TYR A 101 10.55 -14.24 0.43
CA TYR A 101 9.95 -14.72 -0.79
C TYR A 101 9.67 -16.22 -0.68
N LEU A 102 8.39 -16.57 -0.61
CA LEU A 102 7.92 -17.94 -0.42
C LEU A 102 7.46 -18.52 -1.76
N GLU A 103 7.87 -19.75 -2.06
CA GLU A 103 7.52 -20.49 -3.27
C GLU A 103 6.08 -21.04 -3.29
N GLN A 104 5.15 -20.29 -2.69
CA GLN A 104 3.74 -20.65 -2.50
C GLN A 104 2.82 -20.05 -3.56
N GLU A 105 3.03 -20.43 -4.82
CA GLU A 105 2.20 -20.00 -5.95
C GLU A 105 0.74 -20.45 -5.81
N GLY A 106 -0.20 -19.66 -6.32
CA GLY A 106 -1.61 -20.03 -6.38
C GLY A 106 -2.23 -20.28 -5.01
N ARG A 107 -1.85 -19.48 -3.99
CA ARG A 107 -2.24 -19.70 -2.59
C ARG A 107 -1.83 -21.08 -2.06
N GLY A 108 -0.63 -21.52 -2.44
CA GLY A 108 -0.07 -22.82 -2.08
C GLY A 108 -0.54 -23.98 -2.95
N ALA A 109 -1.57 -23.78 -3.80
CA ALA A 109 -2.09 -24.85 -4.67
C ALA A 109 -1.30 -25.03 -5.98
N GLY A 110 -0.29 -24.18 -6.23
CA GLY A 110 0.58 -24.26 -7.39
C GLY A 110 0.06 -23.58 -8.65
N LEU A 111 0.95 -23.48 -9.64
CA LEU A 111 0.71 -22.71 -10.88
C LEU A 111 -0.39 -23.33 -11.77
N ILE A 112 -0.43 -24.66 -11.90
CA ILE A 112 -1.43 -25.35 -12.71
C ILE A 112 -2.84 -25.12 -12.13
N THR A 113 -3.01 -25.25 -10.82
CA THR A 113 -4.28 -25.00 -10.14
C THR A 113 -4.72 -23.55 -10.30
N LYS A 114 -3.79 -22.60 -10.16
CA LYS A 114 -4.04 -21.18 -10.45
C LYS A 114 -4.54 -20.96 -11.88
N ALA A 115 -3.90 -21.55 -12.88
CA ALA A 115 -4.31 -21.42 -14.28
C ALA A 115 -5.73 -21.98 -14.51
N LYS A 116 -6.04 -23.17 -13.95
CA LYS A 116 -7.38 -23.75 -13.99
C LYS A 116 -8.42 -22.86 -13.30
N GLY A 117 -8.10 -22.32 -12.12
CA GLY A 117 -8.99 -21.44 -11.36
C GLY A 117 -9.28 -20.12 -12.09
N LEU A 118 -8.27 -19.54 -12.74
CA LEU A 118 -8.46 -18.36 -13.60
C LEU A 118 -9.35 -18.68 -14.81
N ARG A 119 -9.15 -19.81 -15.47
CA ARG A 119 -10.02 -20.26 -16.57
C ARG A 119 -11.48 -20.38 -16.12
N ILE A 120 -11.73 -21.03 -14.98
CA ILE A 120 -13.08 -21.18 -14.41
C ILE A 120 -13.68 -19.81 -14.07
N THR A 121 -12.92 -18.95 -13.39
CA THR A 121 -13.32 -17.57 -13.06
C THR A 121 -13.80 -16.82 -14.30
N GLN A 122 -13.07 -16.93 -15.43
CA GLN A 122 -13.42 -16.25 -16.66
C GLN A 122 -14.62 -16.85 -17.38
N LEU A 123 -14.69 -18.18 -17.50
CA LEU A 123 -15.78 -18.87 -18.21
C LEU A 123 -17.11 -18.81 -17.44
N ARG A 124 -17.06 -18.88 -16.11
CA ARG A 124 -18.24 -18.99 -15.25
C ARG A 124 -18.59 -17.68 -14.53
N ARG A 125 -17.75 -16.65 -14.65
CA ARG A 125 -17.92 -15.34 -13.98
C ARG A 125 -18.07 -15.46 -12.45
N VAL A 126 -17.36 -16.39 -11.85
CA VAL A 126 -17.31 -16.62 -10.39
C VAL A 126 -16.07 -15.99 -9.78
N ASP A 127 -16.04 -15.78 -8.46
CA ASP A 127 -14.84 -15.29 -7.79
C ASP A 127 -13.75 -16.37 -7.65
N THR A 128 -12.56 -15.94 -7.23
CA THR A 128 -11.39 -16.82 -7.10
C THR A 128 -11.52 -17.89 -6.01
N TYR A 129 -12.34 -17.69 -4.97
CA TYR A 129 -12.56 -18.70 -3.93
C TYR A 129 -13.58 -19.73 -4.45
N ALA A 130 -14.66 -19.25 -5.08
CA ALA A 130 -15.62 -20.13 -5.74
C ALA A 130 -14.98 -21.03 -6.81
N SER A 131 -14.05 -20.51 -7.62
CA SER A 131 -13.34 -21.34 -8.60
C SER A 131 -12.41 -22.38 -7.97
N TYR A 132 -11.84 -22.13 -6.79
CA TYR A 132 -11.01 -23.10 -6.07
C TYR A 132 -11.87 -24.21 -5.46
N ARG A 133 -13.02 -23.87 -4.88
CA ARG A 133 -14.01 -24.88 -4.45
C ARG A 133 -14.49 -25.76 -5.61
N MET A 134 -14.70 -25.19 -6.79
CA MET A 134 -15.04 -25.97 -8.00
C MET A 134 -13.93 -26.92 -8.46
N LEU A 135 -12.68 -26.65 -8.09
CA LEU A 135 -11.54 -27.53 -8.32
C LEU A 135 -11.32 -28.55 -7.19
N ALA A 136 -12.18 -28.54 -6.16
CA ALA A 136 -12.04 -29.36 -4.95
C ALA A 136 -10.67 -29.19 -4.26
N VAL A 137 -10.15 -27.96 -4.24
CA VAL A 137 -8.94 -27.58 -3.50
C VAL A 137 -9.27 -26.59 -2.40
N GLU A 138 -8.38 -26.47 -1.41
CA GLU A 138 -8.50 -25.46 -0.36
C GLU A 138 -8.47 -24.04 -0.93
N ASP A 139 -9.29 -23.17 -0.35
CA ASP A 139 -9.38 -21.76 -0.74
C ASP A 139 -8.05 -20.99 -0.54
N ASP A 140 -7.25 -21.41 0.44
CA ASP A 140 -5.92 -20.88 0.77
C ASP A 140 -5.12 -21.89 1.62
N SER A 141 -4.11 -22.54 1.02
CA SER A 141 -3.26 -23.57 1.66
C SER A 141 -1.89 -23.03 2.14
N ARG A 142 -1.74 -21.71 2.13
CA ARG A 142 -0.48 -21.04 2.51
C ARG A 142 -0.18 -21.19 4.00
N CYS A 143 1.09 -21.35 4.30
CA CYS A 143 1.62 -21.34 5.66
C CYS A 143 2.68 -20.26 5.78
N TYR A 144 2.76 -19.63 6.95
CA TYR A 144 3.76 -18.59 7.22
C TYR A 144 4.58 -18.92 8.46
N VAL A 145 4.51 -20.16 8.97
CA VAL A 145 5.20 -20.60 10.20
C VAL A 145 6.70 -20.54 10.00
N GLN A 146 7.23 -21.13 8.92
CA GLN A 146 8.66 -21.17 8.65
C GLN A 146 9.24 -19.76 8.43
N ALA A 147 8.51 -18.89 7.72
CA ALA A 147 8.85 -17.48 7.60
C ALA A 147 8.87 -16.74 8.96
N ALA A 148 7.92 -17.08 9.85
CA ALA A 148 7.82 -16.48 11.18
C ALA A 148 8.93 -16.97 12.11
N GLU A 149 9.31 -18.24 12.03
CA GLU A 149 10.42 -18.86 12.76
C GLU A 149 11.75 -18.30 12.29
N PHE A 150 11.96 -18.19 10.97
CA PHE A 150 13.15 -17.55 10.40
C PHE A 150 13.30 -16.11 10.92
N LEU A 151 12.24 -15.30 10.85
CA LEU A 151 12.28 -13.92 11.33
C LEU A 151 12.46 -13.81 12.86
N ALA A 152 11.98 -14.77 13.63
CA ALA A 152 12.22 -14.81 15.08
C ALA A 152 13.68 -15.17 15.39
N ALA A 153 14.25 -16.12 14.65
CA ALA A 153 15.65 -16.53 14.78
C ALA A 153 16.63 -15.45 14.30
N LEU A 154 16.22 -14.61 13.33
CA LEU A 154 17.01 -13.47 12.83
C LEU A 154 17.31 -12.44 13.94
N GLY A 155 16.54 -12.42 15.02
CA GLY A 155 16.77 -11.57 16.19
C GLY A 155 16.04 -10.22 16.31
N PRO A 156 15.25 -9.70 15.35
CA PRO A 156 14.55 -8.44 15.59
C PRO A 156 13.44 -8.65 16.63
N GLY A 157 13.53 -7.97 17.78
CA GLY A 157 12.49 -8.04 18.82
C GLY A 157 11.13 -7.49 18.37
N SER A 158 11.11 -6.68 17.30
CA SER A 158 9.89 -6.16 16.68
C SER A 158 10.05 -5.95 15.17
N VAL A 159 8.94 -5.97 14.43
CA VAL A 159 8.94 -5.75 12.97
C VAL A 159 7.73 -4.93 12.49
N ARG A 160 7.97 -4.08 11.49
CA ARG A 160 6.92 -3.44 10.68
C ARG A 160 6.59 -4.30 9.47
N LEU A 161 5.47 -5.02 9.54
CA LEU A 161 5.07 -5.95 8.49
C LEU A 161 4.20 -5.29 7.43
N LEU A 162 4.71 -5.16 6.21
CA LEU A 162 3.99 -4.69 5.02
C LEU A 162 2.92 -5.70 4.56
N THR A 163 1.71 -5.63 5.12
CA THR A 163 0.64 -6.59 4.85
C THR A 163 -0.76 -6.02 5.00
N ASN A 164 -1.69 -6.50 4.17
CA ASN A 164 -3.14 -6.40 4.40
C ASN A 164 -3.76 -7.74 4.83
N ASN A 165 -2.97 -8.82 4.83
CA ASN A 165 -3.40 -10.15 5.25
C ASN A 165 -3.17 -10.32 6.76
N PRO A 166 -4.23 -10.44 7.59
CA PRO A 166 -4.09 -10.66 9.03
C PRO A 166 -3.40 -11.99 9.37
N GLY A 167 -3.52 -13.02 8.53
CA GLY A 167 -2.90 -14.33 8.75
C GLY A 167 -1.37 -14.27 8.81
N LYS A 168 -0.74 -13.41 8.01
CA LYS A 168 0.72 -13.17 8.05
C LYS A 168 1.14 -12.56 9.39
N ALA A 169 0.43 -11.53 9.84
CA ALA A 169 0.71 -10.88 11.11
C ALA A 169 0.48 -11.83 12.29
N GLN A 170 -0.56 -12.69 12.22
CA GLN A 170 -0.85 -13.65 13.26
C GLN A 170 0.21 -14.76 13.34
N ALA A 171 0.72 -15.24 12.21
CA ALA A 171 1.81 -16.22 12.20
C ALA A 171 3.06 -15.69 12.90
N LEU A 172 3.47 -14.45 12.60
CA LEU A 172 4.64 -13.83 13.23
C LEU A 172 4.43 -13.56 14.73
N ARG A 173 3.23 -13.12 15.13
CA ARG A 173 2.94 -12.97 16.57
C ARG A 173 3.00 -14.29 17.33
N ARG A 174 2.61 -15.39 16.67
CA ARG A 174 2.70 -16.74 17.27
C ARG A 174 4.14 -17.24 17.42
N SER A 175 5.09 -16.74 16.63
CA SER A 175 6.52 -17.02 16.83
C SER A 175 7.18 -16.13 17.90
N GLY A 176 6.42 -15.27 18.57
CA GLY A 176 6.92 -14.39 19.64
C GLY A 176 7.34 -12.99 19.19
N LEU A 177 7.22 -12.66 17.90
CA LEU A 177 7.59 -11.34 17.39
C LEU A 177 6.52 -10.28 17.72
N ALA A 178 6.98 -9.09 18.13
CA ALA A 178 6.11 -7.91 18.16
C ALA A 178 5.88 -7.39 16.73
N VAL A 179 4.62 -7.41 16.26
CA VAL A 179 4.29 -7.08 14.86
C VAL A 179 3.42 -5.84 14.76
N THR A 180 3.94 -4.81 14.08
CA THR A 180 3.21 -3.62 13.65
C THR A 180 2.79 -3.77 12.17
N PRO A 181 1.51 -4.06 11.86
CA PRO A 181 1.07 -4.18 10.47
C PRO A 181 1.04 -2.81 9.80
N VAL A 182 1.77 -2.68 8.70
CA VAL A 182 1.78 -1.49 7.85
C VAL A 182 1.00 -1.81 6.56
N PRO A 183 -0.12 -1.12 6.28
CA PRO A 183 -0.89 -1.36 5.07
C PRO A 183 -0.05 -1.17 3.79
N LEU A 184 -0.20 -2.11 2.86
CA LEU A 184 0.48 -2.09 1.56
C LEU A 184 -0.57 -2.16 0.46
N THR A 185 -1.10 -1.02 0.05
CA THR A 185 -2.26 -0.97 -0.83
C THR A 185 -1.87 -0.41 -2.21
N THR A 186 -2.27 -1.09 -3.28
CA THR A 186 -2.01 -0.69 -4.67
C THR A 186 -3.30 -0.49 -5.45
N VAL A 187 -3.29 0.40 -6.45
CA VAL A 187 -4.47 0.67 -7.29
C VAL A 187 -4.71 -0.50 -8.24
N PRO A 188 -5.92 -1.10 -8.28
CA PRO A 188 -6.22 -2.16 -9.23
C PRO A 188 -6.10 -1.64 -10.67
N ARG A 189 -5.41 -2.42 -11.53
CA ARG A 189 -5.11 -2.03 -12.91
C ARG A 189 -6.15 -2.51 -13.93
N SER A 190 -6.99 -3.47 -13.56
CA SER A 190 -8.06 -3.99 -14.41
C SER A 190 -9.35 -4.23 -13.61
N ALA A 191 -10.47 -4.43 -14.32
CA ALA A 191 -11.72 -4.86 -13.70
C ALA A 191 -11.58 -6.23 -13.00
N ARG A 192 -10.74 -7.12 -13.54
CA ARG A 192 -10.44 -8.43 -12.95
C ARG A 192 -9.63 -8.27 -11.66
N ALA A 193 -8.61 -7.41 -11.64
CA ALA A 193 -7.88 -7.09 -10.41
C ALA A 193 -8.82 -6.51 -9.34
N MET A 194 -9.72 -5.59 -9.72
CA MET A 194 -10.70 -5.02 -8.79
C MET A 194 -11.62 -6.10 -8.20
N ALA A 195 -12.12 -7.04 -9.02
CA ALA A 195 -12.93 -8.16 -8.55
C ALA A 195 -12.14 -9.11 -7.64
N TYR A 196 -10.89 -9.41 -8.00
CA TYR A 196 -9.98 -10.23 -7.20
C TYR A 196 -9.69 -9.63 -5.82
N LEU A 197 -9.39 -8.33 -5.75
CA LEU A 197 -9.17 -7.62 -4.49
C LEU A 197 -10.42 -7.58 -3.61
N GLU A 198 -11.59 -7.36 -4.21
CA GLU A 198 -12.86 -7.37 -3.48
C GLU A 198 -13.16 -8.77 -2.91
N ALA A 199 -12.84 -9.84 -3.65
CA ALA A 199 -12.95 -11.20 -3.14
C ALA A 199 -11.99 -11.46 -1.96
N LYS A 200 -10.71 -11.04 -2.05
CA LYS A 200 -9.74 -11.11 -0.93
C LYS A 200 -10.25 -10.37 0.31
N ARG A 201 -10.89 -9.21 0.12
CA ARG A 201 -11.47 -8.41 1.21
C ARG A 201 -12.66 -9.11 1.87
N ARG A 202 -13.64 -9.54 1.06
CA ARG A 202 -14.91 -10.10 1.55
C ARG A 202 -14.79 -11.51 2.09
N LEU A 203 -14.06 -12.36 1.39
CA LEU A 203 -13.98 -13.80 1.67
C LEU A 203 -12.71 -14.16 2.43
N GLY A 204 -11.59 -13.48 2.11
CA GLY A 204 -10.30 -13.71 2.75
C GLY A 204 -9.99 -12.82 3.95
N GLY A 205 -10.93 -11.98 4.39
CA GLY A 205 -10.73 -11.09 5.56
C GLY A 205 -9.61 -10.06 5.41
N HIS A 206 -9.13 -9.78 4.20
CA HIS A 206 -8.02 -8.84 4.00
C HIS A 206 -8.47 -7.40 4.28
N ARG A 207 -7.59 -6.61 4.90
CA ARG A 207 -7.78 -5.19 5.20
C ARG A 207 -7.51 -4.34 3.96
N LEU A 208 -8.41 -4.40 2.98
CA LEU A 208 -8.30 -3.68 1.71
C LEU A 208 -9.44 -2.64 1.55
N PRO A 209 -9.23 -1.55 0.78
CA PRO A 209 -10.30 -0.62 0.45
C PRO A 209 -11.44 -1.33 -0.29
N SER A 210 -12.67 -0.86 -0.08
CA SER A 210 -13.83 -1.37 -0.80
C SER A 210 -13.76 -1.04 -2.29
N ARG A 211 -14.48 -1.80 -3.11
CA ARG A 211 -14.66 -1.49 -4.53
C ARG A 211 -15.08 -0.04 -4.80
N LEU A 212 -15.97 0.53 -3.98
CA LEU A 212 -16.41 1.92 -4.12
C LEU A 212 -15.25 2.90 -3.86
N ALA A 213 -14.49 2.67 -2.78
CA ALA A 213 -13.33 3.50 -2.46
C ALA A 213 -12.30 3.49 -3.60
N TRP A 214 -12.07 2.33 -4.22
CA TRP A 214 -11.22 2.24 -5.41
C TRP A 214 -11.74 3.03 -6.61
N ARG A 215 -13.04 2.93 -6.90
CA ARG A 215 -13.65 3.69 -8.01
C ARG A 215 -13.52 5.19 -7.81
N VAL A 216 -13.77 5.68 -6.59
CA VAL A 216 -13.60 7.10 -6.25
C VAL A 216 -12.15 7.53 -6.42
N ALA A 217 -11.19 6.75 -5.93
CA ALA A 217 -9.77 7.06 -6.06
C ALA A 217 -9.31 7.10 -7.54
N ILE A 218 -9.76 6.15 -8.36
CA ILE A 218 -9.44 6.10 -9.80
C ILE A 218 -10.06 7.30 -10.52
N TRP A 219 -11.34 7.60 -10.24
CA TRP A 219 -12.03 8.74 -10.86
C TRP A 219 -11.39 10.07 -10.48
N GLY A 220 -11.07 10.27 -9.19
CA GLY A 220 -10.38 11.47 -8.71
C GLY A 220 -9.02 11.68 -9.40
N ARG A 221 -8.24 10.61 -9.60
CA ARG A 221 -6.98 10.69 -10.36
C ARG A 221 -7.18 11.10 -11.82
N ARG A 222 -8.23 10.61 -12.48
CA ARG A 222 -8.53 10.98 -13.88
C ARG A 222 -8.88 12.46 -13.98
N ILE A 223 -9.69 12.99 -13.07
CA ILE A 223 -10.04 14.42 -13.06
C ILE A 223 -8.79 15.27 -12.83
N LEU A 224 -7.98 14.95 -11.81
CA LEU A 224 -6.75 15.70 -11.56
C LEU A 224 -5.79 15.65 -12.75
N GLY A 225 -5.67 14.49 -13.42
CA GLY A 225 -4.87 14.34 -14.63
C GLY A 225 -5.38 15.18 -15.79
N THR A 226 -6.70 15.22 -16.02
CA THR A 226 -7.31 16.05 -17.05
C THR A 226 -7.15 17.55 -16.77
N VAL A 227 -7.23 17.98 -15.50
CA VAL A 227 -6.99 19.39 -15.11
C VAL A 227 -5.52 19.78 -15.32
N MET A 228 -4.57 18.90 -14.99
CA MET A 228 -3.14 19.14 -15.18
C MET A 228 -2.74 19.18 -16.67
N VAL A 229 -3.26 18.25 -17.48
CA VAL A 229 -2.98 18.20 -18.93
C VAL A 229 -3.71 19.33 -19.67
N GLY A 230 -4.94 19.66 -19.27
CA GLY A 230 -5.69 20.80 -19.81
C GLY A 230 -5.05 22.16 -19.48
N GLY A 231 -4.41 22.29 -18.31
CA GLY A 231 -3.63 23.48 -17.96
C GLY A 231 -2.31 23.60 -18.74
N ALA A 232 -1.69 22.48 -19.12
CA ALA A 232 -0.44 22.47 -19.88
C ALA A 232 -0.64 22.69 -21.39
N LEU A 233 -1.76 22.25 -21.97
CA LEU A 233 -2.08 22.46 -23.40
C LEU A 233 -2.71 23.82 -23.71
N ALA A 234 -3.07 24.62 -22.70
CA ALA A 234 -3.65 25.95 -22.88
C ALA A 234 -2.62 27.11 -22.86
N ALA A 235 -1.32 26.81 -22.85
CA ALA A 235 -0.24 27.77 -22.99
C ALA A 235 0.50 27.48 -24.31
N PRO A 236 0.14 28.10 -25.46
CA PRO A 236 -0.11 29.54 -25.62
C PRO A 236 -1.23 29.84 -26.64
N PHE A 237 -2.47 30.12 -26.23
CA PHE A 237 -3.45 30.69 -27.20
C PHE A 237 -4.56 31.58 -26.62
N PHE A 238 -4.53 31.91 -25.32
CA PHE A 238 -5.57 32.76 -24.73
C PHE A 238 -4.97 33.88 -23.89
N ALA A 239 -4.42 34.88 -24.58
CA ALA A 239 -4.42 36.24 -24.04
C ALA A 239 -5.86 36.77 -24.14
N GLY A 240 -6.57 36.86 -23.00
CA GLY A 240 -7.69 37.80 -22.88
C GLY A 240 -9.10 37.28 -22.57
N ARG A 241 -9.32 36.05 -22.10
CA ARG A 241 -10.63 35.69 -21.50
C ARG A 241 -10.47 34.86 -20.23
N GLU A 242 -11.19 35.26 -19.17
CA GLU A 242 -11.17 34.66 -17.85
C GLU A 242 -11.45 33.15 -17.91
N VAL A 243 -10.47 32.36 -17.49
CA VAL A 243 -10.67 30.95 -17.17
C VAL A 243 -11.24 30.89 -15.75
N VAL A 244 -12.41 30.29 -15.62
CA VAL A 244 -13.00 29.97 -14.31
C VAL A 244 -12.07 29.00 -13.59
N VAL A 245 -11.27 29.52 -12.67
CA VAL A 245 -10.48 28.74 -11.71
C VAL A 245 -11.45 27.90 -10.89
N ALA A 246 -11.34 26.58 -10.96
CA ALA A 246 -12.08 25.68 -10.09
C ALA A 246 -11.83 26.10 -8.63
N SER A 247 -12.91 26.47 -7.93
CA SER A 247 -12.84 27.01 -6.57
C SER A 247 -11.97 26.14 -5.66
N GLN A 248 -11.14 26.78 -4.82
CA GLN A 248 -10.23 26.11 -3.87
C GLN A 248 -10.92 25.01 -3.03
N SER A 249 -12.24 25.10 -2.87
CA SER A 249 -13.11 24.11 -2.23
C SER A 249 -13.05 22.73 -2.88
N VAL A 250 -12.97 22.62 -4.21
CA VAL A 250 -12.98 21.31 -4.92
C VAL A 250 -11.65 20.59 -4.75
N VAL A 251 -10.54 21.34 -4.84
CA VAL A 251 -9.18 20.82 -4.62
C VAL A 251 -9.02 20.37 -3.16
N LEU A 252 -9.53 21.15 -2.22
CA LEU A 252 -9.51 20.81 -0.81
C LEU A 252 -10.36 19.56 -0.50
N MET A 253 -11.55 19.42 -1.08
CA MET A 253 -12.37 18.21 -0.90
C MET A 253 -11.70 16.96 -1.49
N ALA A 254 -11.09 17.06 -2.67
CA ALA A 254 -10.36 15.94 -3.28
C ALA A 254 -9.13 15.52 -2.43
N TRP A 255 -8.42 16.50 -1.85
CA TRP A 255 -7.31 16.23 -0.93
C TRP A 255 -7.79 15.56 0.37
N MET A 256 -8.89 16.05 0.95
CA MET A 256 -9.47 15.49 2.17
C MET A 256 -9.95 14.04 2.00
N LEU A 257 -10.51 13.71 0.83
CA LEU A 257 -10.98 12.36 0.51
C LEU A 257 -9.84 11.35 0.33
N THR A 258 -8.65 11.83 -0.02
CA THR A 258 -7.46 10.99 -0.21
C THR A 258 -6.58 10.90 1.04
N HIS A 259 -6.76 11.79 2.01
CA HIS A 259 -5.98 11.86 3.26
C HIS A 259 -6.89 12.03 4.49
N PRO A 260 -7.71 11.03 4.84
CA PRO A 260 -8.76 11.18 5.86
C PRO A 260 -8.21 11.52 7.26
N ALA A 261 -7.05 10.98 7.65
CA ALA A 261 -6.42 11.31 8.93
C ALA A 261 -5.97 12.78 9.02
N ALA A 262 -5.38 13.32 7.94
CA ALA A 262 -4.94 14.71 7.86
C ALA A 262 -6.12 15.69 7.75
N ALA A 263 -7.18 15.31 7.04
CA ALA A 263 -8.43 16.05 6.95
C ALA A 263 -9.08 16.24 8.32
N THR A 264 -9.09 15.18 9.14
CA THR A 264 -9.68 15.20 10.48
C THR A 264 -8.91 16.14 11.43
N ALA A 265 -7.56 16.14 11.35
CA ALA A 265 -6.71 17.05 12.10
C ALA A 265 -6.90 18.53 11.69
N TRP A 266 -7.02 18.78 10.37
CA TRP A 266 -7.24 20.13 9.83
C TRP A 266 -8.64 20.70 10.18
N ILE A 267 -9.69 19.87 10.19
CA ILE A 267 -11.03 20.29 10.61
C ILE A 267 -11.05 20.65 12.09
N ARG A 268 -10.35 19.88 12.94
CA ARG A 268 -10.20 20.17 14.38
C ARG A 268 -9.45 21.48 14.64
N SER A 269 -8.39 21.78 13.88
CA SER A 269 -7.65 23.04 14.05
C SER A 269 -8.45 24.27 13.60
N ARG A 270 -9.26 24.16 12.54
CA ARG A 270 -10.15 25.25 12.10
C ARG A 270 -11.33 25.50 13.03
N THR A 271 -11.91 24.46 13.61
CA THR A 271 -12.98 24.61 14.61
C THR A 271 -12.46 25.20 15.93
N ALA A 272 -11.21 24.91 16.30
CA ALA A 272 -10.52 25.57 17.40
C ALA A 272 -10.25 27.06 17.12
N MET A 273 -9.77 27.41 15.92
CA MET A 273 -9.54 28.82 15.53
C MET A 273 -10.82 29.67 15.47
N ARG A 274 -11.97 29.09 15.08
CA ARG A 274 -13.27 29.77 15.07
C ARG A 274 -13.84 30.07 16.46
N ARG A 275 -13.41 29.36 17.51
CA ARG A 275 -13.80 29.67 18.90
C ARG A 275 -12.96 30.80 19.52
N LEU A 276 -11.80 31.11 18.93
CA LEU A 276 -10.87 32.14 19.41
C LEU A 276 -11.09 33.52 18.76
N SER A 277 -11.99 33.62 17.78
CA SER A 277 -12.32 34.88 17.10
C SER A 277 -13.73 35.34 17.49
N GLY A 278 -13.80 36.20 18.52
CA GLY A 278 -15.04 36.85 18.98
C GLY A 278 -15.69 37.75 17.90
N PRO A 279 -16.94 38.21 18.12
CA PRO A 279 -17.76 38.84 17.09
C PRO A 279 -17.19 40.20 16.67
N ARG A 280 -16.87 40.36 15.38
CA ARG A 280 -16.46 41.64 14.78
C ARG A 280 -17.68 42.47 14.37
N THR A 281 -17.69 43.71 14.82
CA THR A 281 -18.64 44.80 14.59
C THR A 281 -18.81 45.15 13.10
N ARG A 282 -20.06 45.37 12.65
CA ARG A 282 -20.39 45.85 11.30
C ARG A 282 -19.86 47.27 11.08
N SER A 283 -19.06 47.49 10.04
CA SER A 283 -18.60 48.83 9.63
C SER A 283 -19.54 49.48 8.60
N ARG A 284 -19.52 50.81 8.61
CA ARG A 284 -20.40 51.82 7.98
C ARG A 284 -20.69 51.74 6.47
N ALA A 285 -20.32 50.68 5.76
CA ALA A 285 -20.56 50.56 4.32
C ALA A 285 -21.97 50.06 3.94
N SER A 286 -22.76 49.58 4.91
CA SER A 286 -24.14 49.07 4.69
C SER A 286 -25.24 50.12 4.88
N ALA A 287 -24.91 51.32 5.37
CA ALA A 287 -25.90 52.39 5.61
C ALA A 287 -26.30 53.15 4.33
N GLY A 288 -25.43 53.18 3.30
CA GLY A 288 -25.72 53.87 2.04
C GLY A 288 -26.60 53.05 1.07
N ALA A 289 -26.57 51.72 1.17
CA ALA A 289 -27.35 50.84 0.30
C ALA A 289 -28.84 50.82 0.69
N GLU A 290 -29.15 50.82 1.99
CA GLU A 290 -30.54 50.85 2.48
C GLU A 290 -31.24 52.20 2.24
N GLN A 291 -30.50 53.30 2.12
CA GLN A 291 -31.08 54.62 1.84
C GLN A 291 -31.49 54.79 0.36
N MET A 292 -30.77 54.14 -0.56
CA MET A 292 -31.06 54.19 -2.00
C MET A 292 -32.23 53.26 -2.38
N GLU A 293 -32.41 52.16 -1.65
CA GLU A 293 -33.53 51.23 -1.86
C GLU A 293 -34.86 51.81 -1.36
N ARG A 294 -34.86 52.56 -0.25
CA ARG A 294 -36.06 53.28 0.25
C ARG A 294 -36.48 54.46 -0.63
N ALA A 295 -35.54 55.17 -1.26
CA ALA A 295 -35.85 56.24 -2.21
C ALA A 295 -36.45 55.71 -3.53
N THR A 296 -36.15 54.47 -3.88
CA THR A 296 -36.65 53.82 -5.11
C THR A 296 -38.06 53.24 -4.90
N GLN A 297 -38.38 52.72 -3.71
CA GLN A 297 -39.72 52.22 -3.39
C GLN A 297 -40.78 53.33 -3.21
N ALA A 298 -40.38 54.53 -2.76
CA ALA A 298 -41.29 55.67 -2.60
C ALA A 298 -41.69 56.34 -3.94
N ARG A 299 -40.99 56.06 -5.05
CA ARG A 299 -41.34 56.55 -6.41
C ARG A 299 -42.24 55.59 -7.20
N LEU A 300 -42.47 54.38 -6.69
CA LEU A 300 -43.29 53.34 -7.33
C LEU A 300 -44.63 53.12 -6.61
N SER A 301 -44.96 53.96 -5.63
CA SER A 301 -46.20 53.88 -4.83
C SER A 301 -46.93 55.23 -4.71
N GLY A 302 -46.76 56.11 -5.70
CA GLY A 302 -47.53 57.35 -5.89
C GLY A 302 -48.03 57.47 -7.32
#